data_AF-A0A0R3UAW8-F1
#
_entry.id   AF-A0A0R3UAW8-F1
#
_cell.length_a   1.000
_cell.length_b   1.000
_cell.length_c   1.000
_cell.angle_alpha   90.00
_cell.angle_beta   90.00
_cell.angle_gamma   90.00
#
_symmetry.space_group_name_H-M   'P 1'
#
loop_
_entity.id
_entity.type
_entity.pdbx_description
1 polymer ?
#
loop_
_entity_poly.entity_id
_entity_poly.type
_entity_poly.pdbx_seq_one_letter_code
_entity_poly.pdbx_strand_id
1 'polypeptide(L)'
;MYGAFRREFLHEAVMGTAVGPTRDLMLKPRNIMHPDEFYFPTLAYNIKLRLPGACVNTPSPESEVGYNYLAKFVIWGGYNVTCTTKYVRGVCIPGTDHVALLQSVPHISANKFHADYQPEAYDEMERWYFRRVAAEMMTGSYNRSSFDPAIYSNLSCSQNHV
;
A
#
# COMPACT_ATOMS: atom_id res chain seq x y z
N MET A 1 8.23 -1.18 -5.15
CA MET A 1 7.59 -1.64 -3.91
C MET A 1 6.71 -0.54 -3.30
N TYR A 2 5.63 -0.89 -2.59
CA TYR A 2 4.82 0.05 -1.79
C TYR A 2 4.76 -0.49 -0.36
N GLY A 3 4.76 0.40 0.62
CA GLY A 3 4.54 0.03 2.01
C GLY A 3 4.24 1.24 2.87
N ALA A 4 3.55 1.00 3.98
CA ALA A 4 3.30 1.98 5.04
C ALA A 4 4.06 1.53 6.27
N PHE A 5 5.08 2.29 6.65
CA PHE A 5 5.99 1.94 7.73
C PHE A 5 6.05 3.05 8.77
N ARG A 6 6.28 2.67 10.03
CA ARG A 6 6.53 3.65 11.09
C ARG A 6 7.84 4.39 10.84
N ARG A 7 7.94 5.61 11.35
CA ARG A 7 9.12 6.46 11.17
C ARG A 7 10.38 5.80 11.75
N GLU A 8 10.26 5.22 12.93
CA GLU A 8 11.32 4.53 13.66
C GLU A 8 11.75 3.23 12.96
N PHE A 9 10.83 2.50 12.33
CA PHE A 9 11.19 1.37 11.46
C PHE A 9 12.09 1.84 10.31
N LEU A 10 11.68 2.91 9.62
CA LEU A 10 12.45 3.44 8.49
C LEU A 10 13.81 3.97 8.92
N HIS A 11 13.89 4.59 10.10
CA HIS A 11 15.15 5.02 10.67
C HIS A 11 16.12 3.83 10.83
N GLU A 12 15.68 2.75 11.45
CA GLU A 12 16.52 1.57 11.64
C GLU A 12 16.84 0.86 10.32
N ALA A 13 15.85 0.71 9.43
CA ALA A 13 16.06 0.11 8.11
C ALA A 13 17.13 0.89 7.31
N VAL A 14 17.03 2.21 7.26
CA VAL A 14 17.90 3.03 6.40
C VAL A 14 19.23 3.34 7.07
N MET A 15 19.25 3.66 8.37
CA MET A 15 20.41 4.20 9.08
C MET A 15 20.96 3.26 10.16
N GLY A 16 20.19 2.26 10.58
CA GLY A 16 20.57 1.35 11.66
C GLY A 16 21.81 0.51 11.31
N THR A 17 22.71 0.37 12.28
CA THR A 17 23.94 -0.41 12.12
C THR A 17 23.66 -1.92 12.16
N ALA A 18 22.68 -2.35 12.95
CA ALA A 18 22.32 -3.76 13.13
C ALA A 18 21.88 -4.45 11.82
N VAL A 19 21.16 -3.72 10.96
CA VAL A 19 20.69 -4.23 9.65
C VAL A 19 21.63 -3.86 8.51
N GLY A 20 22.74 -3.18 8.78
CA GLY A 20 23.72 -2.72 7.79
C GLY A 20 24.20 -3.85 6.86
N PRO A 21 24.66 -5.01 7.37
CA PRO A 21 25.08 -6.11 6.53
C PRO A 21 23.97 -6.63 5.60
N THR A 22 22.73 -6.70 6.08
CA THR A 22 21.57 -7.10 5.28
C THR A 22 21.25 -6.05 4.21
N ARG A 23 21.24 -4.77 4.58
CA ARG A 23 21.04 -3.65 3.65
C ARG A 23 22.07 -3.67 2.54
N ASP A 24 23.34 -3.75 2.91
CA ASP A 24 24.45 -3.67 1.95
C ASP A 24 24.45 -4.88 1.03
N LEU A 25 24.10 -6.08 1.53
CA LEU A 25 23.95 -7.28 0.70
C LEU A 25 22.75 -7.17 -0.24
N MET A 26 21.56 -6.85 0.27
CA MET A 26 20.31 -6.89 -0.52
C MET A 26 20.23 -5.75 -1.53
N LEU A 27 20.72 -4.55 -1.17
CA LEU A 27 20.69 -3.37 -2.04
C LEU A 27 21.92 -3.27 -2.95
N LYS A 28 22.88 -4.19 -2.85
CA LYS A 28 24.03 -4.24 -3.75
C LYS A 28 23.55 -4.35 -5.21
N PRO A 29 24.01 -3.48 -6.11
CA PRO A 29 23.63 -3.54 -7.52
C PRO A 29 23.83 -4.92 -8.11
N ARG A 30 22.81 -5.43 -8.81
CA ARG A 30 22.79 -6.73 -9.49
C ARG A 30 22.93 -7.96 -8.58
N ASN A 31 22.84 -7.81 -7.26
CA ASN A 31 22.88 -8.95 -6.34
C ASN A 31 21.53 -9.66 -6.21
N ILE A 32 20.45 -8.88 -6.05
CA ILE A 32 19.07 -9.38 -6.00
C ILE A 32 18.29 -8.70 -7.12
N MET A 33 17.46 -9.48 -7.82
CA MET A 33 16.50 -8.94 -8.80
C MET A 33 15.36 -8.25 -8.03
N HIS A 34 15.07 -6.98 -8.34
CA HIS A 34 14.05 -6.16 -7.68
C HIS A 34 14.22 -6.06 -6.14
N PRO A 35 15.36 -5.53 -5.66
CA PRO A 35 15.66 -5.50 -4.23
C PRO A 35 14.64 -4.68 -3.42
N ASP A 36 13.95 -3.75 -4.07
CA ASP A 36 12.86 -3.00 -3.47
C ASP A 36 11.70 -3.92 -3.05
N GLU A 37 11.41 -5.00 -3.77
CA GLU A 37 10.33 -5.94 -3.43
C GLU A 37 10.67 -6.90 -2.29
N PHE A 38 11.96 -7.00 -1.91
CA PHE A 38 12.42 -7.94 -0.89
C PHE A 38 12.96 -7.27 0.36
N TYR A 39 13.63 -6.14 0.25
CA TYR A 39 14.39 -5.55 1.35
C TYR A 39 13.50 -5.19 2.55
N PHE A 40 12.53 -4.29 2.35
CA PHE A 40 11.66 -3.87 3.45
C PHE A 40 10.76 -5.00 3.99
N PRO A 41 10.16 -5.89 3.16
CA PRO A 41 9.40 -7.02 3.70
C PRO A 41 10.27 -7.99 4.51
N THR A 42 11.52 -8.24 4.08
CA THR A 42 12.45 -9.09 4.83
C THR A 42 12.70 -8.53 6.22
N LEU A 43 12.83 -7.20 6.34
CA LEU A 43 12.98 -6.54 7.64
C LEU A 43 11.67 -6.55 8.44
N ALA A 44 10.55 -6.21 7.81
CA ALA A 44 9.25 -6.07 8.46
C ALA A 44 8.65 -7.40 8.96
N TYR A 45 9.01 -8.52 8.34
CA TYR A 45 8.53 -9.87 8.71
C TYR A 45 9.58 -10.74 9.39
N ASN A 46 10.71 -10.14 9.82
CA ASN A 46 11.74 -10.86 10.57
C ASN A 46 11.77 -10.41 12.04
N ILE A 47 11.00 -11.13 12.86
CA ILE A 47 10.88 -10.84 14.29
C ILE A 47 12.22 -10.93 15.06
N LYS A 48 13.22 -11.64 14.54
CA LYS A 48 14.54 -11.75 15.18
C LYS A 48 15.30 -10.43 15.19
N LEU A 49 15.02 -9.55 14.22
CA LEU A 49 15.62 -8.22 14.15
C LEU A 49 15.00 -7.23 15.14
N ARG A 50 13.81 -7.56 15.69
CA ARG A 50 13.08 -6.73 16.66
C ARG A 50 12.97 -5.26 16.24
N LEU A 51 12.76 -5.02 14.95
CA LEU A 51 12.58 -3.66 14.43
C LEU A 51 11.22 -3.13 14.87
N PRO A 52 11.10 -1.84 15.23
CA PRO A 52 9.82 -1.25 15.61
C PRO A 52 8.76 -1.44 14.52
N GLY A 53 7.55 -1.86 14.87
CA GLY A 53 6.49 -2.12 13.90
C GLY A 53 6.67 -3.37 13.05
N ALA A 54 7.71 -4.19 13.29
CA ALA A 54 7.85 -5.48 12.62
C ALA A 54 6.74 -6.44 13.06
N CYS A 55 6.17 -7.16 12.10
CA CYS A 55 5.05 -8.05 12.34
C CYS A 55 5.48 -9.31 13.08
N VAL A 56 4.74 -9.64 14.15
CA VAL A 56 4.93 -10.89 14.91
C VAL A 56 4.29 -12.06 14.18
N ASN A 57 3.12 -11.84 13.58
CA ASN A 57 2.34 -12.86 12.90
C ASN A 57 2.83 -13.03 11.45
N THR A 58 3.79 -13.93 11.25
CA THR A 58 4.35 -14.26 9.93
C THR A 58 4.10 -15.74 9.58
N PRO A 59 3.60 -16.06 8.37
CA PRO A 59 3.16 -15.12 7.33
C PRO A 59 1.83 -14.41 7.71
N SER A 60 1.57 -13.24 7.10
CA SER A 60 0.26 -12.59 7.22
C SER A 60 -0.87 -13.46 6.67
N PRO A 61 -2.11 -13.32 7.18
CA PRO A 61 -3.26 -14.01 6.62
C PRO A 61 -3.46 -13.68 5.13
N GLU A 62 -3.99 -14.65 4.38
CA GLU A 62 -4.30 -14.48 2.95
C GLU A 62 -5.25 -13.29 2.70
N SER A 63 -6.13 -13.00 3.65
CA SER A 63 -7.06 -11.87 3.62
C SER A 63 -6.37 -10.49 3.70
N GLU A 64 -5.10 -10.39 4.07
CA GLU A 64 -4.36 -9.14 4.26
C GLU A 64 -3.25 -8.91 3.22
N VAL A 65 -3.09 -9.84 2.27
CA VAL A 65 -2.01 -9.82 1.27
C VAL A 65 -2.58 -9.70 -0.16
N GLY A 66 -1.68 -9.58 -1.14
CA GLY A 66 -2.05 -9.49 -2.55
C GLY A 66 -2.94 -8.28 -2.84
N TYR A 67 -4.15 -8.54 -3.35
CA TYR A 67 -5.15 -7.52 -3.66
C TYR A 67 -5.64 -6.76 -2.42
N ASN A 68 -5.66 -7.41 -1.25
CA ASN A 68 -6.15 -6.81 0.00
C ASN A 68 -5.07 -6.04 0.78
N TYR A 69 -3.85 -5.95 0.26
CA TYR A 69 -2.79 -5.20 0.92
C TYR A 69 -3.06 -3.69 0.87
N LEU A 70 -3.52 -3.13 1.99
CA LEU A 70 -4.11 -1.78 2.07
C LEU A 70 -3.19 -0.61 1.69
N ALA A 71 -1.87 -0.81 1.62
CA ALA A 71 -0.97 0.27 1.20
C ALA A 71 -1.18 0.69 -0.27
N LYS A 72 -1.71 -0.21 -1.11
CA LYS A 72 -1.95 0.05 -2.53
C LYS A 72 -3.12 -0.74 -3.09
N PHE A 73 -3.91 -0.09 -3.92
CA PHE A 73 -4.88 -0.73 -4.79
C PHE A 73 -4.27 -0.91 -6.18
N VAL A 74 -4.10 -2.16 -6.63
CA VAL A 74 -3.57 -2.47 -7.96
C VAL A 74 -4.35 -3.64 -8.55
N ILE A 75 -4.89 -3.45 -9.75
CA ILE A 75 -5.54 -4.52 -10.51
C ILE A 75 -4.47 -5.16 -11.42
N TRP A 76 -3.97 -6.31 -10.99
CA TRP A 76 -3.07 -7.13 -11.79
C TRP A 76 -3.85 -8.08 -12.71
N GLY A 77 -3.29 -8.39 -13.87
CA GLY A 77 -3.81 -9.44 -14.73
C GLY A 77 -3.84 -10.77 -13.97
N GLY A 78 -5.02 -11.42 -13.94
CA GLY A 78 -5.24 -12.67 -13.22
C GLY A 78 -5.94 -12.50 -11.86
N TYR A 79 -6.16 -11.28 -11.38
CA TYR A 79 -7.06 -11.04 -10.25
C TYR A 79 -8.52 -11.18 -10.69
N ASN A 80 -9.42 -11.48 -9.74
CA ASN A 80 -10.87 -11.58 -9.96
C ASN A 80 -11.55 -10.21 -10.04
N VAL A 81 -10.90 -9.26 -10.71
CA VAL A 81 -11.36 -7.89 -10.91
C VAL A 81 -11.11 -7.52 -12.35
N THR A 82 -12.18 -7.20 -13.06
CA THR A 82 -12.10 -6.87 -14.49
C THR A 82 -11.48 -5.50 -14.68
N CYS A 83 -10.45 -5.43 -15.54
CA CYS A 83 -9.95 -4.18 -16.08
C CYS A 83 -10.69 -3.87 -17.38
N THR A 84 -11.53 -2.84 -17.41
CA THR A 84 -12.31 -2.47 -18.61
C THR A 84 -11.54 -1.59 -19.61
N THR A 85 -10.29 -1.26 -19.29
CA THR A 85 -9.44 -0.35 -20.07
C THR A 85 -8.27 -1.08 -20.74
N LYS A 86 -7.04 -0.93 -20.25
CA LYS A 86 -5.83 -1.57 -20.78
C LYS A 86 -4.90 -2.02 -19.67
N TYR A 87 -4.09 -3.02 -19.99
CA TYR A 87 -2.95 -3.45 -19.19
C TYR A 87 -1.64 -2.92 -19.77
N VAL A 88 -0.73 -2.48 -18.90
CA VAL A 88 0.65 -2.18 -19.26
C VAL A 88 1.55 -2.96 -18.30
N ARG A 89 2.38 -3.87 -18.83
CA ARG A 89 3.21 -4.79 -18.02
C ARG A 89 2.39 -5.54 -16.94
N GLY A 90 1.20 -6.03 -17.31
CA GLY A 90 0.34 -6.81 -16.41
C GLY A 90 -0.44 -6.01 -15.36
N VAL A 91 -0.33 -4.67 -15.35
CA VAL A 91 -1.06 -3.79 -14.42
C VAL A 91 -2.10 -2.97 -15.18
N CYS A 92 -3.34 -2.96 -14.71
CA CYS A 92 -4.44 -2.17 -15.27
C CYS A 92 -4.19 -0.66 -15.12
N ILE A 93 -4.60 0.12 -16.13
CA ILE A 93 -4.70 1.58 -16.02
C ILE A 93 -6.16 1.94 -15.73
N PRO A 94 -6.56 2.31 -14.50
CA PRO A 94 -7.95 2.62 -14.21
C PRO A 94 -8.47 3.76 -15.10
N GLY A 95 -9.72 3.64 -15.51
CA GLY A 95 -10.50 4.67 -16.21
C GLY A 95 -11.81 4.94 -15.47
N THR A 96 -12.70 5.72 -16.07
CA THR A 96 -13.94 6.22 -15.41
C THR A 96 -14.80 5.09 -14.83
N ASP A 97 -14.89 3.95 -15.52
CA ASP A 97 -15.63 2.76 -15.05
C ASP A 97 -15.15 2.22 -13.70
N HIS A 98 -13.92 2.53 -13.30
CA HIS A 98 -13.31 2.05 -12.06
C HIS A 98 -13.47 3.06 -10.91
N VAL A 99 -13.95 4.27 -11.16
CA VAL A 99 -14.01 5.35 -10.15
C VAL A 99 -14.88 4.94 -8.96
N ALA A 100 -16.06 4.37 -9.19
CA ALA A 100 -16.93 3.93 -8.11
C ALA A 100 -16.26 2.86 -7.22
N LEU A 101 -15.52 1.92 -7.82
CA LEU A 101 -14.74 0.92 -7.09
C LEU A 101 -13.65 1.61 -6.27
N LEU A 102 -12.83 2.47 -6.89
CA LEU A 102 -11.74 3.20 -6.25
C LEU A 102 -12.19 4.06 -5.06
N GLN A 103 -13.38 4.65 -5.13
CA GLN A 103 -13.96 5.46 -4.05
C GLN A 103 -14.47 4.60 -2.87
N SER A 104 -14.68 3.30 -3.07
CA SER A 104 -15.24 2.38 -2.07
C SER A 104 -14.19 1.54 -1.35
N VAL A 105 -13.03 1.30 -1.98
CA VAL A 105 -12.00 0.44 -1.41
C VAL A 105 -11.21 1.13 -0.30
N PRO A 106 -10.77 0.39 0.73
CA PRO A 106 -10.10 0.98 1.90
C PRO A 106 -8.59 1.17 1.69
N HIS A 107 -8.07 1.10 0.48
CA HIS A 107 -6.64 1.26 0.24
C HIS A 107 -6.25 2.74 0.29
N ILE A 108 -5.07 3.04 0.82
CA ILE A 108 -4.60 4.44 0.99
C ILE A 108 -4.12 5.09 -0.31
N SER A 109 -3.83 4.27 -1.33
CA SER A 109 -3.37 4.74 -2.63
C SER A 109 -3.81 3.76 -3.72
N ALA A 110 -3.83 4.20 -4.97
CA ALA A 110 -4.13 3.35 -6.12
C ALA A 110 -3.05 3.50 -7.21
N ASN A 111 -2.78 2.42 -7.94
CA ASN A 111 -1.82 2.41 -9.04
C ASN A 111 -2.34 1.59 -10.23
N LYS A 112 -2.18 2.04 -11.48
CA LYS A 112 -1.47 3.24 -11.96
C LYS A 112 -2.38 4.13 -12.80
N PHE A 113 -2.17 5.44 -12.72
CA PHE A 113 -2.82 6.41 -13.62
C PHE A 113 -1.80 6.93 -14.65
N HIS A 114 -2.30 7.34 -15.81
CA HIS A 114 -1.53 7.94 -16.88
C HIS A 114 -2.23 9.23 -17.30
N ALA A 115 -1.51 10.35 -17.26
CA ALA A 115 -2.09 11.67 -17.57
C ALA A 115 -2.59 11.78 -19.01
N ASP A 116 -2.05 10.97 -19.92
CA ASP A 116 -2.40 10.91 -21.34
C ASP A 116 -3.40 9.79 -21.66
N TYR A 117 -3.96 9.10 -20.66
CA TYR A 117 -4.90 8.00 -20.88
C TYR A 117 -5.94 7.91 -19.76
N GLN A 118 -7.20 8.18 -20.12
CA GLN A 118 -8.33 8.26 -19.18
C GLN A 118 -8.09 9.29 -18.05
N PRO A 119 -7.62 10.52 -18.34
CA PRO A 119 -7.37 11.54 -17.31
C PRO A 119 -8.62 11.88 -16.50
N GLU A 120 -9.82 11.72 -17.07
CA GLU A 120 -11.10 12.00 -16.43
C GLU A 120 -11.27 11.20 -15.14
N ALA A 121 -10.78 9.96 -15.10
CA ALA A 121 -10.84 9.12 -13.92
C ALA A 121 -9.97 9.69 -12.77
N TYR A 122 -8.80 10.22 -13.11
CA TYR A 122 -7.92 10.88 -12.14
C TYR A 122 -8.57 12.16 -11.62
N ASP A 123 -9.11 12.98 -12.52
CA ASP A 123 -9.79 14.23 -12.16
C ASP A 123 -11.01 13.98 -11.25
N GLU A 124 -11.77 12.91 -11.49
CA GLU A 124 -12.88 12.53 -10.62
C GLU A 124 -12.42 12.10 -9.23
N MET A 125 -11.34 11.31 -9.14
CA MET A 125 -10.75 10.91 -7.86
C MET A 125 -10.21 12.11 -7.08
N GLU A 126 -9.57 13.07 -7.77
CA GLU A 126 -9.07 14.30 -7.18
C GLU A 126 -10.23 15.16 -6.63
N ARG A 127 -11.26 15.41 -7.46
CA ARG A 127 -12.46 16.14 -7.01
C ARG A 127 -13.15 15.48 -5.83
N TRP A 128 -13.26 14.15 -5.85
CA TRP A 128 -13.84 13.38 -4.75
C TRP A 128 -13.00 13.52 -3.47
N TYR A 129 -11.68 13.41 -3.56
CA TYR A 129 -10.77 13.56 -2.43
C TYR A 129 -10.92 14.94 -1.78
N PHE A 130 -10.87 16.02 -2.56
CA PHE A 130 -11.00 17.38 -1.99
C PHE A 130 -12.38 17.66 -1.41
N ARG A 131 -13.46 17.12 -2.00
CA ARG A 131 -14.80 17.19 -1.40
C ARG A 131 -14.85 16.52 -0.04
N ARG A 132 -14.22 15.35 0.10
CA ARG A 132 -14.10 14.65 1.39
C ARG A 132 -13.33 15.50 2.39
N VAL A 133 -12.12 15.95 2.05
CA VAL A 133 -11.31 16.78 2.95
C VAL A 133 -12.06 18.02 3.39
N ALA A 134 -12.73 18.74 2.47
CA ALA A 134 -13.53 19.90 2.82
C ALA A 134 -14.67 19.56 3.79
N ALA A 135 -15.38 18.45 3.58
CA ALA A 135 -16.41 17.97 4.49
C ALA A 135 -15.85 17.65 5.88
N GLU A 136 -14.71 16.96 5.95
CA GLU A 136 -14.04 16.61 7.21
C GLU A 136 -13.56 17.85 7.99
N MET A 137 -13.06 18.86 7.28
CA MET A 137 -12.67 20.14 7.88
C MET A 137 -13.88 20.90 8.44
N MET A 138 -15.03 20.86 7.73
CA MET A 138 -16.25 21.53 8.19
C MET A 138 -16.90 20.83 9.38
N THR A 139 -16.91 19.49 9.41
CA THR A 139 -17.54 18.70 10.48
C THR A 139 -16.61 18.44 11.66
N GLY A 140 -15.28 18.58 11.48
CA GLY A 140 -14.27 18.20 12.45
C GLY A 140 -14.07 16.68 12.58
N SER A 141 -14.64 15.87 11.68
CA SER A 141 -14.55 14.41 11.73
C SER A 141 -14.71 13.77 10.35
N TYR A 142 -14.07 12.61 10.17
CA TYR A 142 -14.28 11.75 9.00
C TYR A 142 -15.72 11.23 8.92
N ASN A 143 -16.20 10.98 7.70
CA ASN A 143 -17.49 10.35 7.48
C ASN A 143 -17.38 8.82 7.64
N ARG A 144 -17.96 8.31 8.74
CA ARG A 144 -17.98 6.88 9.11
C ARG A 144 -18.63 5.96 8.08
N SER A 145 -19.53 6.46 7.22
CA SER A 145 -20.11 5.62 6.16
C SER A 145 -19.18 5.42 4.97
N SER A 146 -18.16 6.27 4.83
CA SER A 146 -17.20 6.26 3.71
C SER A 146 -15.76 5.93 4.12
N PHE A 147 -15.50 5.88 5.42
CA PHE A 147 -14.19 5.56 5.97
C PHE A 147 -14.34 4.86 7.32
N ASP A 148 -13.85 3.64 7.39
CA ASP A 148 -13.79 2.86 8.62
C ASP A 148 -12.32 2.66 9.03
N PRO A 149 -11.83 3.36 10.07
CA PRO A 149 -10.48 3.16 10.56
C PRO A 149 -10.26 1.78 11.18
N ALA A 150 -11.33 1.07 11.57
CA ALA A 150 -11.22 -0.25 12.18
C ALA A 150 -10.57 -1.26 11.23
N ILE A 151 -10.73 -1.08 9.90
CA ILE A 151 -10.09 -1.91 8.88
C ILE A 151 -8.57 -1.93 9.05
N TYR A 152 -7.96 -0.78 9.36
CA TYR A 152 -6.51 -0.68 9.52
C TYR A 152 -6.07 -1.16 10.90
N SER A 153 -6.82 -0.83 11.96
CA SER A 153 -6.47 -1.25 13.31
C SER A 153 -6.59 -2.76 13.46
N ASN A 154 -7.53 -3.41 12.77
CA ASN A 154 -7.80 -4.84 12.92
C ASN A 154 -6.84 -5.74 12.12
N LEU A 155 -5.92 -5.19 11.33
CA LEU A 155 -4.90 -6.00 10.64
C LEU A 155 -4.04 -6.76 11.65
N SER A 156 -3.66 -7.99 11.30
CA SER A 156 -2.87 -8.88 12.14
C SER A 156 -1.58 -8.23 12.64
N CYS A 157 -0.87 -7.53 11.74
CA CYS A 157 0.36 -6.81 12.06
C CYS A 157 0.12 -5.45 12.72
N SER A 158 -1.07 -4.85 12.58
CA SER A 158 -1.43 -3.66 13.37
C SER A 158 -1.67 -4.01 14.84
N GLN A 159 -2.27 -5.18 15.10
CA GLN A 159 -2.52 -5.66 16.46
C GLN A 159 -1.29 -6.30 17.11
N ASN A 160 -0.48 -7.01 16.32
CA ASN A 160 0.66 -7.79 16.83
C ASN A 160 1.95 -7.42 16.08
N HIS A 161 2.59 -6.37 16.55
CA HIS A 161 3.92 -5.91 16.12
C HIS A 161 4.82 -5.60 17.31
N VAL A 162 6.12 -5.47 17.03
CA VAL A 162 7.15 -5.01 17.98
C VAL A 162 6.98 -3.54 18.33
#